data_AF-A0A9R0Z7R4-F1
#
_entry.id   AF-A0A9R0Z7R4-F1
#
_cell.length_a   1.000
_cell.length_b   1.000
_cell.length_c   1.000
_cell.angle_alpha   90.00
_cell.angle_beta   90.00
_cell.angle_gamma   90.00
#
_symmetry.space_group_name_H-M   'P 1'
#
loop_
_entity.id
_entity.type
_entity.pdbx_description
1 polymer ?
#
loop_
_entity_poly.entity_id
_entity_poly.type
_entity_poly.pdbx_seq_one_letter_code
_entity_poly.pdbx_strand_id
1 'polypeptide(L)'
;MQANPGTTIDASFCGRVVDASITCRLHLAPCMKYVAFEGRGTGRRFYGCAVPQDGIDCGVAQWVDAPWPSILQRCLEKIWEMFHEENCGRVIDHAKYKKELDKVNKQLDTLGDQYS
;
A
#
# COMPACT_ATOMS: atom_id res chain seq x y z
N MET A 1 -17.22 -6.18 3.80
CA MET A 1 -16.14 -5.96 4.80
C MET A 1 -15.06 -5.16 4.09
N GLN A 2 -14.52 -4.11 4.72
CA GLN A 2 -13.49 -3.28 4.11
C GLN A 2 -12.13 -3.97 4.26
N ALA A 3 -11.38 -4.08 3.15
CA ALA A 3 -10.01 -4.56 3.12
C ALA A 3 -9.13 -3.79 4.12
N ASN A 4 -8.07 -4.42 4.63
CA ASN A 4 -7.06 -3.71 5.41
C ASN A 4 -6.42 -2.65 4.51
N PRO A 5 -6.31 -1.40 5.00
CA PRO A 5 -5.50 -0.42 4.29
C PRO A 5 -4.04 -0.91 4.24
N GLY A 6 -3.28 -0.45 3.25
CA GLY A 6 -1.82 -0.56 3.30
C GLY A 6 -1.30 -0.13 4.68
N THR A 7 -0.23 -0.77 5.17
CA THR A 7 0.29 -0.51 6.52
C THR A 7 1.67 0.12 6.48
N THR A 8 1.95 0.98 7.47
CA THR A 8 3.29 1.53 7.70
C THR A 8 3.80 1.14 9.08
N ILE A 9 5.11 1.25 9.28
CA ILE A 9 5.79 0.84 10.51
C ILE A 9 5.78 2.00 11.50
N ASP A 10 5.31 1.73 12.71
CA ASP A 10 5.49 2.60 13.88
C ASP A 10 6.08 1.75 15.02
N ALA A 11 7.32 2.02 15.39
CA ALA A 11 8.02 1.28 16.45
C ALA A 11 7.35 1.43 17.82
N SER A 12 6.62 2.53 18.05
CA SER A 12 5.87 2.77 19.29
C SER A 12 4.53 2.02 19.32
N PHE A 13 4.04 1.58 18.15
CA PHE A 13 2.75 0.89 18.00
C PHE A 13 2.86 -0.30 17.05
N CYS A 14 3.59 -1.34 17.48
CA CYS A 14 3.77 -2.56 16.71
C CYS A 14 3.57 -3.83 17.56
N GLY A 15 3.59 -4.99 16.89
CA GLY A 15 3.51 -6.29 17.53
C GLY A 15 2.09 -6.78 17.79
N ARG A 16 1.99 -7.87 18.55
CA ARG A 16 0.73 -8.56 18.83
C ARG A 16 -0.10 -7.78 19.85
N VAL A 17 -1.42 -7.82 19.70
CA VAL A 17 -2.36 -7.31 20.69
C VAL A 17 -2.38 -8.26 21.89
N VAL A 18 -2.22 -7.71 23.10
CA VAL A 18 -2.21 -8.49 24.36
C VAL A 18 -3.61 -8.81 24.86
N ASP A 19 -4.59 -8.01 24.46
CA ASP A 19 -5.99 -8.21 24.81
C ASP A 19 -6.58 -9.38 24.00
N ALA A 20 -6.92 -10.45 24.71
CA ALA A 20 -7.46 -11.67 24.13
C ALA A 20 -8.86 -11.49 23.51
N SER A 21 -9.57 -10.40 23.80
CA SER A 21 -10.85 -10.09 23.17
C SER A 21 -10.70 -9.57 21.73
N ILE A 22 -9.51 -9.07 21.37
CA ILE A 22 -9.24 -8.51 20.05
C ILE A 22 -8.60 -9.58 19.17
N THR A 23 -9.48 -10.36 18.54
CA THR A 23 -9.11 -11.44 17.62
C THR A 23 -9.63 -11.20 16.22
N CYS A 24 -8.96 -11.80 15.24
CA CYS A 24 -9.48 -11.85 13.88
C CYS A 24 -10.75 -12.71 13.86
N ARG A 25 -11.85 -12.18 13.30
CA ARG A 25 -13.13 -12.91 13.26
C ARG A 25 -13.08 -14.18 12.43
N LEU A 26 -12.21 -14.23 11.41
CA LEU A 26 -12.11 -15.35 10.48
C LEU A 26 -11.10 -16.39 10.99
N HIS A 27 -9.90 -15.97 11.39
CA HIS A 27 -8.83 -16.88 11.82
C HIS A 27 -8.85 -17.19 13.32
N LEU A 28 -9.67 -16.49 14.11
CA LEU A 28 -9.78 -16.63 15.58
C LEU A 28 -8.44 -16.49 16.32
N ALA A 29 -7.45 -15.86 15.68
CA ALA A 29 -6.12 -15.62 16.22
C ALA A 29 -6.00 -14.17 16.74
N PRO A 30 -5.11 -13.91 17.72
CA PRO A 30 -4.85 -12.55 18.19
C PRO A 30 -4.45 -11.61 17.06
N CYS A 31 -5.03 -10.40 17.06
CA CYS A 31 -4.68 -9.38 16.07
C CYS A 31 -3.27 -8.82 16.28
N MET A 32 -2.78 -8.14 15.25
CA MET A 32 -1.56 -7.34 15.26
C MET A 32 -1.91 -5.85 15.25
N LYS A 33 -0.99 -5.05 15.76
CA LYS A 33 -1.05 -3.58 15.74
C LYS A 33 -0.49 -3.06 14.42
N TYR A 34 -1.25 -2.19 13.76
CA TYR A 34 -0.88 -1.58 12.50
C TYR A 34 -1.20 -0.08 12.49
N VAL A 35 -0.50 0.63 11.62
CA VAL A 35 -0.81 2.02 11.27
C VAL A 35 -1.21 2.05 9.81
N ALA A 36 -2.35 2.66 9.51
CA ALA A 36 -2.82 2.82 8.16
C ALA A 36 -1.90 3.77 7.38
N PHE A 37 -1.44 3.32 6.22
CA PHE A 37 -0.60 4.08 5.32
C PHE A 37 -1.43 4.97 4.41
N GLU A 38 -2.49 4.43 3.80
CA GLU A 38 -3.19 5.09 2.68
C GLU A 38 -4.62 5.56 2.98
N GLY A 39 -5.11 6.45 2.12
CA GLY A 39 -6.49 6.95 2.11
C GLY A 39 -6.85 7.89 3.27
N ARG A 40 -8.15 8.00 3.58
CA ARG A 40 -8.68 8.82 4.69
C ARG A 40 -8.15 8.39 6.06
N GLY A 41 -7.61 7.18 6.16
CA GLY A 41 -7.13 6.57 7.39
C GLY A 41 -5.66 6.84 7.69
N THR A 42 -4.91 7.45 6.77
CA THR A 42 -3.45 7.64 6.92
C THR A 42 -3.04 8.13 8.30
N GLY A 43 -2.08 7.43 8.89
CA GLY A 43 -1.54 7.69 10.22
C GLY A 43 -2.38 7.15 11.39
N ARG A 44 -3.59 6.62 11.16
CA ARG A 44 -4.44 6.07 12.24
C ARG A 44 -4.04 4.65 12.58
N ARG A 45 -4.06 4.36 13.87
CA ARG A 45 -3.77 3.04 14.45
C ARG A 45 -4.99 2.14 14.43
N PHE A 46 -4.78 0.88 14.09
CA PHE A 46 -5.80 -0.14 14.08
C PHE A 46 -5.25 -1.52 14.46
N TYR A 47 -6.16 -2.41 14.83
CA TYR A 47 -5.89 -3.83 15.02
C TYR A 47 -6.38 -4.58 13.79
N GLY A 48 -5.51 -5.38 13.20
CA GLY A 48 -5.81 -6.18 12.02
C GLY A 48 -5.36 -7.62 12.21
N CYS A 49 -5.83 -8.51 11.35
CA CYS A 49 -5.29 -9.86 11.32
C CYS A 49 -3.77 -9.81 11.07
N ALA A 50 -3.00 -10.71 11.69
CA ALA A 50 -1.65 -10.99 11.21
C ALA A 50 -1.76 -11.34 9.72
N VAL A 51 -0.98 -10.68 8.86
CA VAL A 51 -1.01 -10.88 7.40
C VAL A 51 -1.01 -12.40 7.12
N PRO A 52 -2.01 -12.95 6.40
CA PRO A 52 -2.17 -14.39 6.30
C PRO A 52 -1.10 -14.97 5.39
N GLN A 53 -0.57 -16.13 5.77
CA GLN A 53 0.16 -17.02 4.87
C GLN A 53 -0.72 -17.51 3.69
N ASP A 54 -2.03 -17.28 3.77
CA ASP A 54 -3.06 -17.86 2.90
C ASP A 54 -3.69 -16.83 1.92
N GLY A 55 -3.26 -15.56 1.97
CA GLY A 55 -3.68 -14.50 1.04
C GLY A 55 -5.08 -13.89 1.29
N ILE A 56 -5.81 -14.29 2.33
CA ILE A 56 -7.16 -13.77 2.63
C ILE A 56 -7.12 -12.53 3.52
N ASP A 57 -7.39 -11.36 2.95
CA ASP A 57 -7.52 -10.14 3.74
C ASP A 57 -8.80 -10.14 4.60
N CYS A 58 -8.62 -10.20 5.92
CA CYS A 58 -9.71 -10.20 6.90
C CYS A 58 -10.24 -8.80 7.24
N GLY A 59 -9.62 -7.76 6.68
CA GLY A 59 -9.96 -6.38 6.99
C GLY A 59 -9.53 -5.94 8.39
N VAL A 60 -9.94 -4.71 8.72
CA VAL A 60 -9.68 -4.09 10.03
C VAL A 60 -10.59 -4.74 11.07
N ALA A 61 -10.00 -5.27 12.15
CA ALA A 61 -10.76 -5.79 13.27
C ALA A 61 -11.35 -4.65 14.11
N GLN A 62 -10.53 -3.63 14.42
CA GLN A 62 -10.93 -2.48 15.21
C GLN A 62 -9.99 -1.29 15.01
N TRP A 63 -10.54 -0.07 14.99
CA TRP A 63 -9.75 1.17 15.03
C TRP A 63 -9.42 1.57 16.47
N VAL A 64 -8.18 2.00 16.69
CA VAL A 64 -7.73 2.53 17.98
C VAL A 64 -7.98 4.02 18.06
N ASP A 65 -7.62 4.75 16.99
CA ASP A 65 -7.81 6.19 16.94
C ASP A 65 -9.20 6.53 16.43
N ALA A 66 -9.77 7.63 16.93
CA ALA A 66 -10.98 8.23 16.38
C ALA A 66 -10.79 8.57 14.89
N PRO A 67 -11.86 8.61 14.09
CA PRO A 67 -11.77 9.12 12.72
C PRO A 67 -11.23 10.54 12.74
N TRP A 68 -10.41 10.87 11.73
CA TRP A 68 -9.99 12.25 11.53
C TRP A 68 -11.21 13.16 11.32
N PRO A 69 -11.13 14.46 11.65
CA PRO A 69 -12.14 15.42 11.26
C PRO A 69 -12.39 15.36 9.74
N SER A 70 -13.63 15.62 9.31
CA SER A 70 -14.06 15.48 7.92
C SER A 70 -13.19 16.26 6.93
N ILE A 71 -12.75 17.46 7.33
CA ILE A 71 -11.84 18.29 6.53
C ILE A 71 -10.51 17.57 6.30
N LEU A 72 -9.90 17.04 7.36
CA LEU A 72 -8.63 16.33 7.26
C LEU A 72 -8.75 15.04 6.43
N GLN A 73 -9.86 14.30 6.56
CA GLN A 73 -10.11 13.13 5.71
C GLN A 73 -10.11 13.49 4.22
N ARG A 74 -10.75 14.61 3.84
CA ARG A 74 -10.77 15.09 2.44
C ARG A 74 -9.37 15.54 1.98
N CYS A 75 -8.62 16.21 2.85
CA CYS A 75 -7.23 16.60 2.54
C CYS A 75 -6.35 15.38 2.28
N LEU A 76 -6.45 14.36 3.15
CA LEU A 76 -5.68 13.11 2.99
C LEU A 76 -6.01 12.41 1.68
N GLU A 77 -7.29 12.29 1.32
CA GLU A 77 -7.66 11.73 0.02
C GLU A 77 -7.08 12.52 -1.13
N LYS A 78 -7.14 13.85 -1.07
CA LYS A 78 -6.63 14.66 -2.18
C LYS A 78 -5.12 14.49 -2.35
N ILE A 79 -4.39 14.36 -1.24
CA ILE A 79 -2.95 14.06 -1.28
C ILE A 79 -2.69 12.71 -1.94
N TRP A 80 -3.47 11.68 -1.59
CA TRP A 80 -3.33 10.35 -2.21
C TRP A 80 -3.72 10.36 -3.68
N GLU A 81 -4.81 11.03 -4.08
CA GLU A 81 -5.17 11.23 -5.48
C GLU A 81 -4.00 11.83 -6.26
N MET A 82 -3.41 12.92 -5.77
CA MET A 82 -2.25 13.57 -6.40
C MET A 82 -1.05 12.62 -6.48
N PHE A 83 -0.74 11.89 -5.41
CA PHE A 83 0.36 10.93 -5.39
C PHE A 83 0.17 9.79 -6.41
N HIS A 84 -1.05 9.28 -6.54
CA HIS A 84 -1.37 8.24 -7.52
C HIS A 84 -1.33 8.77 -8.95
N GLU A 85 -1.81 9.99 -9.20
CA GLU A 85 -1.73 10.65 -10.50
C GLU A 85 -0.26 10.85 -10.93
N GLU A 86 0.56 11.41 -10.06
CA GLU A 86 1.99 11.62 -10.32
C GLU A 86 2.74 10.29 -10.55
N ASN A 87 2.49 9.27 -9.72
CA ASN A 87 3.14 7.98 -9.90
C ASN A 87 2.64 7.22 -11.13
N CYS A 88 1.36 7.34 -11.48
CA CYS A 88 0.82 6.81 -12.73
C CYS A 88 1.52 7.45 -13.93
N GLY A 89 1.68 8.78 -13.91
CA GLY A 89 2.47 9.51 -14.90
C GLY A 89 3.91 8.97 -15.03
N ARG A 90 4.60 8.79 -13.89
CA ARG A 90 5.97 8.24 -13.87
C ARG A 90 6.05 6.81 -14.42
N VAL A 91 5.08 5.94 -14.12
CA VAL A 91 5.02 4.58 -14.64
C VAL A 91 4.81 4.57 -16.16
N ILE A 92 3.94 5.45 -16.66
CA ILE A 92 3.69 5.62 -18.10
C ILE A 92 4.95 6.11 -18.81
N ASP A 93 5.60 7.14 -18.28
CA ASP A 93 6.83 7.70 -18.84
C ASP A 93 7.96 6.68 -18.86
N HIS A 94 8.14 5.92 -17.77
CA HIS A 94 9.11 4.85 -17.69
C HIS A 94 8.84 3.74 -18.71
N ALA A 95 7.58 3.33 -18.88
CA ALA A 95 7.20 2.32 -19.88
C ALA A 95 7.45 2.81 -21.32
N LYS A 96 7.22 4.09 -21.60
CA LYS A 96 7.49 4.71 -22.90
C LYS A 96 9.00 4.79 -23.17
N TYR A 97 9.77 5.26 -22.20
CA TYR A 97 11.23 5.34 -22.31
C TYR A 97 11.85 3.97 -22.55
N LYS A 98 11.39 2.94 -21.81
CA LYS A 98 11.84 1.57 -22.00
C LYS A 98 11.63 1.06 -23.43
N LYS A 99 10.45 1.32 -24.01
CA LYS A 99 10.16 0.94 -25.41
C LYS A 99 11.09 1.63 -26.41
N GLU A 100 11.37 2.92 -26.22
CA GLU A 100 12.29 3.66 -27.10
C GLU A 100 13.72 3.13 -26.96
N LEU A 101 14.16 2.81 -25.74
CA LEU A 101 15.47 2.21 -25.48
C LEU A 101 15.61 0.84 -26.19
N ASP A 102 14.60 -0.02 -26.07
CA ASP A 102 14.57 -1.33 -26.75
C ASP A 102 14.66 -1.17 -28.27
N LYS A 103 14.01 -0.14 -28.83
CA LYS A 103 14.08 0.17 -30.27
C LYS A 103 15.47 0.61 -30.70
N VAL A 104 16.11 1.51 -29.94
CA VAL A 104 17.47 1.99 -30.22
C VAL A 104 18.48 0.85 -30.11
N ASN A 105 18.37 0.00 -29.09
CA ASN A 105 19.24 -1.16 -28.94
C ASN A 105 19.13 -2.11 -30.14
N LYS A 106 17.90 -2.41 -30.59
CA LYS A 106 17.70 -3.24 -31.79
C LYS A 106 18.34 -2.64 -33.05
N GLN A 107 18.29 -1.30 -33.20
CA GLN A 107 18.97 -0.62 -34.30
C GLN A 107 20.49 -0.74 -34.18
N LEU A 108 21.02 -0.61 -32.97
CA LEU A 108 22.45 -0.78 -32.68
C LEU A 108 22.93 -2.20 -33.05
N ASP A 109 22.18 -3.22 -32.65
CA ASP A 109 22.47 -4.62 -32.99
C ASP A 109 22.49 -4.83 -34.51
N THR A 110 21.46 -4.30 -35.20
CA THR A 110 21.35 -4.38 -36.66
C THR A 110 22.53 -3.68 -37.36
N LEU A 111 22.99 -2.54 -36.84
CA LEU A 111 24.16 -1.84 -37.35
C LEU A 111 25.44 -2.64 -37.07
N GLY A 112 25.59 -3.21 -35.87
CA GLY A 112 26.71 -4.08 -35.52
C GLY A 112 26.85 -5.26 -36.48
N ASP A 113 25.73 -5.91 -36.82
CA ASP A 113 25.69 -7.01 -37.79
C ASP A 113 26.02 -6.57 -39.22
N GLN A 114 25.73 -5.32 -39.59
CA GLN A 114 26.06 -4.77 -40.92
C GLN A 114 27.54 -4.40 -41.09
N TYR A 115 28.22 -4.10 -39.98
CA TYR A 115 29.62 -3.65 -39.97
C TYR A 115 30.60 -4.68 -39.37
N SER A 116 30.14 -5.91 -39.13
CA SER A 116 30.95 -7.10 -38.77
C SER A 116 31.22 -7.98 -39.98
#